data_AF-A0A2W5TIV2-F1
#
_entry.id   AF-A0A2W5TIV2-F1
#
_cell.length_a   1.000
_cell.length_b   1.000
_cell.length_c   1.000
_cell.angle_alpha   90.00
_cell.angle_beta   90.00
_cell.angle_gamma   90.00
#
_symmetry.space_group_name_H-M   'P 1'
#
loop_
_entity.id
_entity.type
_entity.pdbx_description
1 polymer ?
#
loop_
_entity_poly.entity_id
_entity_poly.type
_entity_poly.pdbx_seq_one_letter_code
_entity_poly.pdbx_strand_id
1 'polypeptide(L)'
;MTTRFVHTRFDRAFVNGTRFKHRVFGRVTVEVRTLATLKLPSGRMVLGDPFEMPFGMQSRELAVRAPIGAFPVDVAIAHPGQDARVACARVRFSNRPAVRWDVAYFADSEARLPTYVVDSGTGCFVDRLACNAVTPGMSGTWVAAFDHSQRTWGWLDAKLSDANIVMFSTGAGDGQFLSFWGYDAKNELAELVTDFETLMEDTSSHVELTLPLVKGALKRREFDTHQLTVTATSPASVAVGGEGLVKLTLSDGARVLEQRGGDETVYSWKAPARGTTLSVEVLNGGRACDVE
;
A
#
# COMPACT_ATOMS: atom_id res chain seq x y z
N MET A 1 9.73 -0.35 -20.03
CA MET A 1 8.82 -1.10 -19.14
C MET A 1 8.87 -0.42 -17.79
N THR A 2 7.84 0.34 -17.44
CA THR A 2 7.70 1.01 -16.15
C THR A 2 7.15 -0.01 -15.15
N THR A 3 7.93 -0.34 -14.10
CA THR A 3 7.47 -1.22 -13.02
C THR A 3 6.33 -0.53 -12.28
N ARG A 4 5.13 -1.14 -12.28
CA ARG A 4 3.97 -0.63 -11.55
C ARG A 4 4.01 -1.18 -10.13
N PHE A 5 4.25 -0.32 -9.16
CA PHE A 5 4.13 -0.65 -7.75
C PHE A 5 2.67 -0.44 -7.32
N VAL A 6 2.10 -1.43 -6.65
CA VAL A 6 0.74 -1.38 -6.10
C VAL A 6 0.87 -1.24 -4.59
N HIS A 7 -0.09 -0.55 -3.98
CA HIS A 7 -0.08 -0.24 -2.56
C HIS A 7 -1.47 -0.45 -1.95
N THR A 8 -1.53 -0.61 -0.63
CA THR A 8 -2.79 -0.63 0.11
C THR A 8 -3.62 0.61 -0.20
N ARG A 9 -4.95 0.49 -0.21
CA ARG A 9 -5.87 1.65 -0.22
C ARG A 9 -5.68 2.52 1.04
N PHE A 10 -4.71 3.43 1.01
CA PHE A 10 -4.34 4.25 2.17
C PHE A 10 -5.48 5.15 2.65
N ASP A 11 -6.32 5.63 1.72
CA ASP A 11 -7.57 6.35 2.02
C ASP A 11 -8.54 5.54 2.90
N ARG A 12 -8.42 4.21 2.88
CA ARG A 12 -9.21 3.26 3.67
C ARG A 12 -8.43 2.74 4.88
N ALA A 13 -7.11 2.53 4.74
CA ALA A 13 -6.26 2.02 5.82
C ALA A 13 -6.21 3.00 7.01
N PHE A 14 -6.31 4.30 6.75
CA PHE A 14 -6.34 5.33 7.79
C PHE A 14 -7.78 5.73 8.20
N VAL A 15 -8.73 4.79 8.15
CA VAL A 15 -10.10 4.97 8.67
C VAL A 15 -10.45 3.85 9.65
N ASN A 16 -10.72 4.22 10.91
CA ASN A 16 -11.12 3.30 11.98
C ASN A 16 -12.30 2.40 11.59
N GLY A 17 -12.20 1.11 11.90
CA GLY A 17 -13.24 0.12 11.63
C GLY A 17 -13.26 -0.40 10.19
N THR A 18 -12.40 0.12 9.30
CA THR A 18 -12.28 -0.40 7.93
C THR A 18 -11.82 -1.84 7.95
N ARG A 19 -12.41 -2.66 7.08
CA ARG A 19 -12.06 -4.08 6.95
C ARG A 19 -11.27 -4.35 5.70
N PHE A 20 -10.22 -5.14 5.84
CA PHE A 20 -9.36 -5.62 4.76
C PHE A 20 -9.29 -7.13 4.76
N LYS A 21 -8.83 -7.70 3.65
CA LYS A 21 -8.40 -9.10 3.59
C LYS A 21 -6.90 -9.16 3.86
N HIS A 22 -6.52 -9.98 4.83
CA HIS A 22 -5.15 -10.35 5.15
C HIS A 22 -4.86 -11.72 4.56
N ARG A 23 -3.64 -11.92 4.04
CA ARG A 23 -3.22 -13.17 3.35
C ARG A 23 -3.44 -14.43 4.18
N VAL A 24 -2.97 -14.39 5.43
CA VAL A 24 -3.00 -15.52 6.36
C VAL A 24 -4.28 -15.56 7.21
N PHE A 25 -4.65 -14.42 7.80
CA PHE A 25 -5.70 -14.38 8.82
C PHE A 25 -7.12 -14.11 8.30
N GLY A 26 -7.33 -14.03 6.99
CA GLY A 26 -8.66 -13.80 6.43
C GLY A 26 -9.08 -12.34 6.55
N ARG A 27 -10.17 -12.02 7.26
CA ARG A 27 -10.63 -10.63 7.41
C ARG A 27 -10.02 -9.98 8.65
N VAL A 28 -9.49 -8.78 8.49
CA VAL A 28 -8.96 -7.95 9.58
C VAL A 28 -9.69 -6.62 9.62
N THR A 29 -9.85 -6.07 10.83
CA THR A 29 -10.36 -4.71 11.03
C THR A 29 -9.19 -3.81 11.39
N VAL A 30 -9.21 -2.59 10.89
CA VAL A 30 -8.15 -1.60 11.11
C VAL A 30 -8.55 -0.60 12.18
N GLU A 31 -7.61 -0.34 13.08
CA GLU A 31 -7.62 0.77 14.04
C GLU A 31 -6.54 1.77 13.62
N VAL A 32 -6.80 3.06 13.77
CA VAL A 32 -5.86 4.13 13.48
C VAL A 32 -5.44 4.78 14.78
N ARG A 33 -4.13 4.90 14.98
CA ARG A 33 -3.56 5.51 16.18
C ARG A 33 -2.48 6.52 15.82
N THR A 34 -2.58 7.72 16.38
CA THR A 34 -1.47 8.68 16.35
C THR A 34 -0.46 8.29 17.43
N LEU A 35 0.79 8.08 17.03
CA LEU A 35 1.87 7.63 17.92
C LEU A 35 2.60 8.81 18.56
N ALA A 36 2.94 9.80 17.74
CA ALA A 36 3.84 10.89 18.11
C ALA A 36 3.70 12.08 17.16
N THR A 37 4.41 13.17 17.46
CA THR A 37 4.63 14.28 16.52
C THR A 37 6.09 14.25 16.07
N LEU A 38 6.34 13.96 14.79
CA LEU A 38 7.67 14.00 14.18
C LEU A 38 8.08 15.43 13.87
N LYS A 39 9.27 15.82 14.33
CA LYS A 39 9.89 17.12 14.05
C LYS A 39 10.82 17.00 12.86
N LEU A 40 10.57 17.83 11.85
CA LEU A 40 11.32 17.90 10.59
C LEU A 40 11.92 19.30 10.38
N PRO A 41 12.94 19.72 11.15
CA PRO A 41 13.55 21.04 11.01
C PRO A 41 14.26 21.27 9.67
N SER A 42 14.70 20.21 8.96
CA SER A 42 15.34 20.34 7.65
C SER A 42 14.45 19.93 6.48
N GLY A 43 13.35 19.23 6.77
CA GLY A 43 12.48 18.61 5.77
C GLY A 43 13.13 17.41 5.05
N ARG A 44 14.36 17.04 5.39
CA ARG A 44 15.05 15.86 4.83
C ARG A 44 14.73 14.67 5.70
N MET A 45 13.85 13.80 5.21
CA MET A 45 13.41 12.62 5.95
C MET A 45 14.33 11.44 5.66
N VAL A 46 14.66 10.70 6.71
CA VAL A 46 15.35 9.42 6.65
C VAL A 46 14.40 8.34 7.18
N LEU A 47 14.32 7.23 6.44
CA LEU A 47 13.59 6.02 6.82
C LEU A 47 14.60 4.90 7.04
N GLY A 48 14.33 3.99 7.97
CA GLY A 48 15.24 2.87 8.20
C GLY A 48 14.92 2.05 9.44
N ASP A 49 15.82 1.13 9.72
CA ASP A 49 15.88 0.41 10.99
C ASP A 49 16.67 1.22 12.03
N PRO A 50 16.05 1.64 13.16
CA PRO A 50 16.71 2.48 14.15
C PRO A 50 17.87 1.78 14.87
N PHE A 51 17.91 0.45 14.90
CA PHE A 51 18.97 -0.31 15.57
C PHE A 51 20.19 -0.55 14.68
N GLU A 52 20.01 -0.46 13.36
CA GLU A 52 21.10 -0.53 12.36
C GLU A 52 21.67 0.84 12.00
N MET A 53 20.88 1.90 12.17
CA MET A 53 21.27 3.30 11.97
C MET A 53 22.63 3.70 12.60
N PRO A 54 22.95 3.36 13.86
CA PRO A 54 24.23 3.74 14.48
C PRO A 54 25.47 3.20 13.75
N PHE A 55 25.30 2.17 12.93
CA PHE A 55 26.38 1.52 12.17
C PHE A 55 26.44 2.03 10.72
N GLY A 56 25.65 3.05 10.38
CA GLY A 56 25.54 3.56 9.00
C GLY A 56 24.85 2.59 8.06
N MET A 57 24.06 1.65 8.60
CA MET A 57 23.36 0.63 7.84
C MET A 57 21.85 0.90 7.83
N GLN A 58 21.18 0.33 6.82
CA GLN A 58 19.72 0.23 6.70
C GLN A 58 18.92 1.51 6.99
N SER A 59 19.50 2.66 6.70
CA SER A 59 18.84 3.97 6.76
C SER A 59 19.12 4.76 5.51
N ARG A 60 18.08 5.36 4.95
CA ARG A 60 18.12 6.00 3.63
C ARG A 60 17.35 7.32 3.65
N GLU A 61 17.95 8.34 3.07
CA GLU A 61 17.34 9.67 2.92
C GLU A 61 16.42 9.69 1.71
N LEU A 62 15.20 10.23 1.85
CA LEU A 62 14.27 10.39 0.73
C LEU A 62 14.74 11.50 -0.22
N ALA A 63 14.56 11.30 -1.53
CA ALA A 63 14.98 12.25 -2.56
C ALA A 63 14.14 13.54 -2.55
N VAL A 64 12.87 13.44 -2.17
CA VAL A 64 11.95 14.58 -2.06
C VAL A 64 12.01 15.13 -0.64
N ARG A 65 12.12 16.45 -0.50
CA ARG A 65 12.01 17.13 0.79
C ARG A 65 10.55 17.23 1.21
N ALA A 66 10.28 16.84 2.45
CA ALA A 66 9.02 17.11 3.12
C ALA A 66 8.94 18.58 3.56
N PRO A 67 7.72 19.09 3.85
CA PRO A 67 7.55 20.37 4.53
C PRO A 67 8.33 20.43 5.84
N ILE A 68 8.89 21.61 6.15
CA ILE A 68 9.55 21.86 7.44
C ILE A 68 8.47 22.12 8.49
N GLY A 69 8.57 21.45 9.65
CA GLY A 69 7.59 21.62 10.71
C GLY A 69 7.51 20.43 11.67
N ALA A 70 6.36 20.29 12.32
CA ALA A 70 6.06 19.21 13.25
C ALA A 70 4.75 18.55 12.81
N PHE A 71 4.78 17.24 12.57
CA PHE A 71 3.71 16.51 11.88
C PHE A 71 3.32 15.24 12.64
N PRO A 72 2.03 14.92 12.77
CA PRO A 72 1.62 13.70 13.43
C PRO A 72 2.08 12.47 12.64
N VAL A 73 2.54 11.46 13.38
CA VAL A 73 2.79 10.11 12.87
C VAL A 73 1.62 9.24 13.27
N ASP A 74 0.92 8.71 12.27
CA ASP A 74 -0.17 7.76 12.47
C ASP A 74 0.27 6.36 12.06
N VAL A 75 -0.29 5.35 12.70
CA VAL A 75 -0.25 3.96 12.20
C VAL A 75 -1.65 3.44 11.97
N ALA A 76 -1.79 2.66 10.92
CA ALA A 76 -2.91 1.76 10.69
C ALA A 76 -2.55 0.39 11.29
N ILE A 77 -3.35 -0.09 12.24
CA ILE A 77 -3.14 -1.33 12.98
C ILE A 77 -4.20 -2.33 12.53
N ALA A 78 -3.77 -3.44 11.91
CA ALA A 78 -4.64 -4.55 11.56
C ALA A 78 -4.81 -5.49 12.75
N HIS A 79 -6.05 -5.91 13.03
CA HIS A 79 -6.40 -6.81 14.13
C HIS A 79 -6.83 -8.21 13.63
N PRO A 80 -5.89 -9.13 13.36
CA PRO A 80 -6.20 -10.54 13.10
C PRO A 80 -6.45 -11.34 14.39
N GLY A 81 -7.71 -11.60 14.70
CA GLY A 81 -8.08 -12.43 15.85
C GLY A 81 -7.73 -11.76 17.19
N GLN A 82 -6.73 -12.27 17.91
CA GLN A 82 -6.22 -11.70 19.18
C GLN A 82 -4.85 -11.03 19.00
N ASP A 83 -4.39 -10.91 17.76
CA ASP A 83 -3.12 -10.30 17.38
C ASP A 83 -3.39 -8.92 16.78
N ALA A 84 -2.40 -8.03 16.83
CA ALA A 84 -2.41 -6.68 16.31
C ALA A 84 -1.07 -6.37 15.64
N ARG A 85 -1.12 -5.90 14.39
CA ARG A 85 0.06 -5.62 13.56
C ARG A 85 -0.03 -4.25 12.93
N VAL A 86 1.07 -3.48 12.97
CA VAL A 86 1.17 -2.21 12.25
C VAL A 86 1.23 -2.52 10.76
N ALA A 87 0.17 -2.19 10.04
CA ALA A 87 0.03 -2.43 8.63
C ALA A 87 0.63 -1.31 7.77
N CYS A 88 0.44 -0.07 8.19
CA CYS A 88 1.01 1.10 7.52
C CYS A 88 1.44 2.13 8.58
N ALA A 89 2.49 2.89 8.29
CA ALA A 89 2.90 4.06 9.06
C ALA A 89 2.85 5.30 8.16
N ARG A 90 2.33 6.42 8.68
CA ARG A 90 2.14 7.66 7.94
C ARG A 90 2.69 8.87 8.68
N VAL A 91 3.34 9.78 7.96
CA VAL A 91 3.52 11.17 8.38
C VAL A 91 2.50 12.05 7.65
N ARG A 92 1.70 12.83 8.39
CA ARG A 92 0.63 13.66 7.82
C ARG A 92 1.05 15.13 7.75
N PHE A 93 1.35 15.64 6.56
CA PHE A 93 1.77 17.04 6.35
C PHE A 93 0.61 18.02 6.23
N SER A 94 -0.57 17.53 5.85
CA SER A 94 -1.79 18.32 5.63
C SER A 94 -3.03 17.52 6.03
N ASN A 95 -4.12 18.21 6.34
CA ASN A 95 -5.43 17.57 6.56
C ASN A 95 -6.23 17.37 5.26
N ARG A 96 -5.68 17.81 4.12
CA ARG A 96 -6.29 17.58 2.80
C ARG A 96 -6.04 16.14 2.35
N PRO A 97 -7.04 15.45 1.78
CA PRO A 97 -6.88 14.07 1.36
C PRO A 97 -5.89 13.95 0.19
N ALA A 98 -5.02 12.93 0.23
CA ALA A 98 -4.23 12.56 -0.92
C ALA A 98 -5.12 11.93 -2.01
N VAL A 99 -4.92 12.34 -3.26
CA VAL A 99 -5.65 11.86 -4.44
C VAL A 99 -4.73 11.28 -5.51
N ARG A 100 -3.41 11.50 -5.41
CA ARG A 100 -2.37 10.87 -6.23
C ARG A 100 -1.29 10.29 -5.32
N TRP A 101 -0.74 9.16 -5.71
CA TRP A 101 0.33 8.46 -5.00
C TRP A 101 1.52 8.20 -5.92
N ASP A 102 2.70 8.66 -5.51
CA ASP A 102 3.96 8.40 -6.21
C ASP A 102 4.90 7.64 -5.28
N VAL A 103 5.71 6.73 -5.83
CA VAL A 103 6.74 6.03 -5.05
C VAL A 103 7.73 7.03 -4.47
N ALA A 104 8.04 6.88 -3.19
CA ALA A 104 9.03 7.69 -2.49
C ALA A 104 10.43 7.11 -2.73
N TYR A 105 11.10 7.60 -3.77
CA TYR A 105 12.49 7.26 -4.05
C TYR A 105 13.45 7.86 -3.02
N PHE A 106 14.58 7.18 -2.83
CA PHE A 106 15.67 7.64 -1.97
C PHE A 106 16.70 8.44 -2.77
N ALA A 107 17.43 9.31 -2.08
CA ALA A 107 18.44 10.19 -2.67
C ALA A 107 19.68 9.42 -3.17
N ASP A 108 19.93 8.23 -2.63
CA ASP A 108 20.94 7.33 -3.17
C ASP A 108 20.42 6.66 -4.46
N SER A 109 21.26 6.65 -5.50
CA SER A 109 20.94 6.09 -6.82
C SER A 109 21.33 4.62 -6.97
N GLU A 110 21.93 4.02 -5.94
CA GLU A 110 22.60 2.71 -6.01
C GLU A 110 21.65 1.53 -5.79
N ALA A 111 20.50 1.73 -5.12
CA ALA A 111 19.61 0.63 -4.80
C ALA A 111 18.75 0.19 -5.99
N ARG A 112 18.69 -1.12 -6.22
CA ARG A 112 17.84 -1.74 -7.26
C ARG A 112 16.34 -1.55 -7.02
N LEU A 113 15.93 -1.32 -5.76
CA LEU A 113 14.54 -1.11 -5.35
C LEU A 113 14.41 0.14 -4.47
N PRO A 114 13.29 0.88 -4.60
CA PRO A 114 13.00 2.06 -3.78
C PRO A 114 12.41 1.66 -2.40
N THR A 115 13.06 0.73 -1.71
CA THR A 115 12.66 0.22 -0.40
C THR A 115 13.68 0.57 0.68
N TYR A 116 13.25 0.72 1.94
CA TYR A 116 14.20 0.64 3.07
C TYR A 116 14.12 -0.74 3.72
N VAL A 117 15.25 -1.18 4.28
CA VAL A 117 15.40 -2.51 4.91
C VAL A 117 15.16 -2.38 6.41
N VAL A 118 14.53 -3.40 6.98
CA VAL A 118 14.33 -3.57 8.42
C VAL A 118 14.79 -4.98 8.81
N ASP A 119 15.59 -5.09 9.88
CA ASP A 119 16.18 -6.35 10.37
C ASP A 119 15.86 -6.62 11.86
N SER A 120 15.38 -5.61 12.57
CA SER A 120 14.98 -5.69 13.98
C SER A 120 13.47 -5.81 14.19
N GLY A 121 12.70 -5.92 13.11
CA GLY A 121 11.24 -5.76 13.11
C GLY A 121 10.76 -4.37 13.53
N THR A 122 11.65 -3.37 13.53
CA THR A 122 11.35 -1.98 13.91
C THR A 122 11.76 -1.03 12.79
N GLY A 123 10.82 -0.20 12.34
CA GLY A 123 11.05 0.88 11.39
C GLY A 123 11.03 2.22 12.11
N CYS A 124 11.61 3.25 11.49
CA CYS A 124 11.58 4.59 12.03
C CYS A 124 11.45 5.69 10.98
N PHE A 125 10.93 6.84 11.43
CA PHE A 125 10.97 8.11 10.73
C PHE A 125 11.79 9.11 11.54
N VAL A 126 12.71 9.82 10.88
CA VAL A 126 13.60 10.79 11.53
C VAL A 126 14.04 11.87 10.54
N ASP A 127 14.31 13.09 11.04
CA ASP A 127 14.96 14.14 10.24
C ASP A 127 16.46 13.86 10.11
N ARG A 128 17.03 14.08 8.92
CA ARG A 128 18.45 13.85 8.63
C ARG A 128 19.41 14.52 9.62
N LEU A 129 19.03 15.69 10.16
CA LEU A 129 19.85 16.40 11.16
C LEU A 129 19.98 15.63 12.48
N ALA A 130 19.00 14.80 12.81
CA ALA A 130 18.97 14.03 14.06
C ALA A 130 19.73 12.69 13.96
N CYS A 131 19.96 12.16 12.74
CA CYS A 131 20.57 10.84 12.55
C CYS A 131 21.94 10.70 13.22
N ASN A 132 22.76 11.76 13.23
CA ASN A 132 24.10 11.71 13.85
C ASN A 132 24.05 11.64 15.38
N ALA A 133 22.90 11.89 16.00
CA ALA A 133 22.71 11.74 17.44
C ALA A 133 22.36 10.30 17.85
N VAL A 134 22.06 9.43 16.88
CA VAL A 134 21.77 8.01 17.12
C VAL A 134 23.10 7.27 17.35
N THR A 135 23.24 6.61 18.51
CA THR A 135 24.48 5.93 18.90
C THR A 135 24.19 4.48 19.35
N PRO A 136 25.17 3.54 19.23
CA PRO A 136 24.95 2.15 19.63
C PRO A 136 24.55 1.97 21.10
N GLY A 137 24.99 2.89 21.97
CA GLY A 137 24.68 2.86 23.40
C GLY A 137 23.21 3.13 23.74
N MET A 138 22.42 3.63 22.78
CA MET A 138 21.00 3.93 23.00
C MET A 138 20.10 2.69 22.89
N SER A 139 20.54 1.64 22.19
CA SER A 139 19.69 0.48 21.85
C SER A 139 19.04 -0.17 23.08
N GLY A 140 19.82 -0.39 24.15
CA GLY A 140 19.28 -0.98 25.39
C GLY A 140 18.21 -0.10 26.07
N THR A 141 18.42 1.22 26.07
CA THR A 141 17.43 2.18 26.59
C THR A 141 16.18 2.21 25.73
N TRP A 142 16.31 2.17 24.41
CA TRP A 142 15.17 2.15 23.51
C TRP A 142 14.36 0.87 23.62
N VAL A 143 15.01 -0.29 23.68
CA VAL A 143 14.32 -1.58 23.91
C VAL A 143 13.55 -1.54 25.23
N ALA A 144 14.14 -1.02 26.31
CA ALA A 144 13.46 -0.91 27.60
C ALA A 144 12.30 0.10 27.60
N ALA A 145 12.37 1.14 26.76
CA ALA A 145 11.37 2.19 26.65
C ALA A 145 10.29 1.92 25.60
N PHE A 146 10.49 0.94 24.72
CA PHE A 146 9.57 0.60 23.65
C PHE A 146 8.23 0.16 24.25
N ASP A 147 7.13 0.76 23.79
CA ASP A 147 5.82 0.46 24.36
C ASP A 147 5.40 -0.97 23.96
N HIS A 148 5.55 -1.91 24.88
CA HIS A 148 5.08 -3.29 24.77
C HIS A 148 3.72 -3.52 25.46
N SER A 149 2.96 -2.46 25.78
CA SER A 149 1.60 -2.59 26.33
C SER A 149 0.68 -3.39 25.41
N GLN A 150 1.04 -3.46 24.13
CA GLN A 150 0.41 -4.32 23.14
C GLN A 150 1.28 -5.58 22.96
N ARG A 151 0.69 -6.76 23.12
CA ARG A 151 1.42 -8.04 23.16
C ARG A 151 2.21 -8.36 21.88
N THR A 152 1.94 -7.68 20.77
CA THR A 152 2.36 -8.08 19.42
C THR A 152 2.90 -6.94 18.54
N TRP A 153 2.89 -5.69 19.04
CA TRP A 153 3.47 -4.53 18.37
C TRP A 153 3.82 -3.45 19.40
N GLY A 154 4.60 -2.44 19.01
CA GLY A 154 4.93 -1.32 19.88
C GLY A 154 5.46 -0.11 19.11
N TRP A 155 5.77 0.95 19.85
CA TRP A 155 6.36 2.17 19.30
C TRP A 155 7.16 2.93 20.35
N LEU A 156 7.95 3.90 19.89
CA LEU A 156 8.69 4.83 20.75
C LEU A 156 8.82 6.20 20.06
N ASP A 157 8.58 7.26 20.80
CA ASP A 157 8.99 8.63 20.45
C ASP A 157 10.23 8.99 21.28
N ALA A 158 11.40 9.02 20.66
CA ALA A 158 12.65 9.35 21.33
C ALA A 158 13.21 10.69 20.86
N LYS A 159 13.46 11.59 21.82
CA LYS A 159 14.06 12.90 21.54
C LYS A 159 15.51 12.73 21.07
N LEU A 160 15.85 13.41 19.97
CA LEU A 160 17.21 13.49 19.42
C LEU A 160 17.56 14.96 19.17
N SER A 161 18.25 15.58 20.11
CA SER A 161 18.55 17.02 20.06
C SER A 161 17.27 17.86 19.90
N ASP A 162 17.19 18.74 18.89
CA ASP A 162 16.04 19.57 18.54
C ASP A 162 14.95 18.83 17.74
N ALA A 163 15.24 17.59 17.31
CA ALA A 163 14.31 16.72 16.60
C ALA A 163 13.96 15.48 17.45
N ASN A 164 13.38 14.47 16.80
CA ASN A 164 13.07 13.18 17.39
C ASN A 164 13.13 12.08 16.33
N ILE A 165 13.18 10.85 16.80
CA ILE A 165 12.98 9.63 16.02
C ILE A 165 11.70 8.97 16.50
N VAL A 166 10.80 8.67 15.56
CA VAL A 166 9.58 7.93 15.84
C VAL A 166 9.77 6.51 15.32
N MET A 167 9.78 5.55 16.23
CA MET A 167 9.98 4.13 15.97
C MET A 167 8.67 3.37 16.12
N PHE A 168 8.47 2.33 15.33
CA PHE A 168 7.27 1.49 15.38
C PHE A 168 7.59 0.08 14.86
N SER A 169 6.88 -0.92 15.37
CA SER A 169 6.93 -2.27 14.81
C SER A 169 6.49 -2.27 13.34
N THR A 170 7.03 -3.16 12.52
CA THR A 170 6.74 -3.23 11.08
C THR A 170 6.06 -4.52 10.71
N GLY A 171 4.76 -4.48 10.36
CA GLY A 171 4.04 -5.64 9.83
C GLY A 171 4.31 -6.95 10.59
N ALA A 172 4.92 -7.92 9.90
CA ALA A 172 5.31 -9.22 10.44
C ALA A 172 6.74 -9.27 11.04
N GLY A 173 7.47 -8.16 11.01
CA GLY A 173 8.86 -8.02 11.43
C GLY A 173 9.73 -7.49 10.30
N ASP A 174 10.83 -8.20 10.06
CA ASP A 174 11.88 -7.84 9.10
C ASP A 174 11.37 -7.83 7.65
N GLY A 175 12.01 -7.02 6.81
CA GLY A 175 11.61 -6.93 5.41
C GLY A 175 12.20 -5.74 4.66
N GLN A 176 11.69 -5.55 3.44
CA GLN A 176 11.99 -4.40 2.59
C GLN A 176 10.69 -3.72 2.24
N PHE A 177 10.52 -2.47 2.66
CA PHE A 177 9.22 -1.80 2.60
C PHE A 177 9.24 -0.60 1.68
N LEU A 178 8.16 -0.46 0.90
CA LEU A 178 7.92 0.67 0.02
C LEU A 178 7.26 1.81 0.78
N SER A 179 7.63 3.03 0.39
CA SER A 179 6.98 4.24 0.86
C SER A 179 6.43 5.03 -0.33
N PHE A 180 5.36 5.80 -0.09
CA PHE A 180 4.62 6.53 -1.11
C PHE A 180 4.33 7.95 -0.64
N TRP A 181 4.57 8.92 -1.52
CA TRP A 181 4.14 10.30 -1.35
C TRP A 181 2.70 10.45 -1.81
N GLY A 182 1.83 10.89 -0.92
CA GLY A 182 0.46 11.29 -1.21
C GLY A 182 0.39 12.77 -1.53
N TYR A 183 -0.16 13.11 -2.69
CA TYR A 183 -0.38 14.49 -3.14
C TYR A 183 -1.88 14.80 -3.16
N ASP A 184 -2.24 15.99 -2.69
CA ASP A 184 -3.62 16.45 -2.73
C ASP A 184 -4.06 16.94 -4.12
N ALA A 185 -5.32 17.37 -4.25
CA ALA A 185 -5.89 17.85 -5.51
C ALA A 185 -5.21 19.12 -6.08
N LYS A 186 -4.35 19.79 -5.29
CA LYS A 186 -3.53 20.93 -5.72
C LYS A 186 -2.09 20.54 -6.02
N ASN A 187 -1.78 19.24 -6.06
CA ASN A 187 -0.43 18.70 -6.25
C ASN A 187 0.54 19.09 -5.11
N GLU A 188 0.03 19.32 -3.91
CA GLU A 188 0.84 19.60 -2.72
C GLU A 188 1.00 18.33 -1.87
N LEU A 189 2.18 18.15 -1.24
CA LEU A 189 2.44 16.99 -0.37
C LEU A 189 1.46 16.97 0.80
N ALA A 190 0.64 15.92 0.86
CA ALA A 190 -0.33 15.70 1.91
C ALA A 190 0.20 14.75 2.99
N GLU A 191 0.88 13.69 2.57
CA GLU A 191 1.33 12.63 3.47
C GLU A 191 2.45 11.77 2.85
N LEU A 192 3.22 11.10 3.71
CA LEU A 192 4.12 9.99 3.35
C LEU A 192 3.59 8.75 4.04
N VAL A 193 3.45 7.64 3.32
CA VAL A 193 3.01 6.35 3.89
C VAL A 193 4.03 5.26 3.57
N THR A 194 4.46 4.50 4.57
CA THR A 194 5.11 3.20 4.39
C THR A 194 4.07 2.09 4.50
N ASP A 195 4.07 1.18 3.53
CA ASP A 195 3.26 -0.04 3.53
C ASP A 195 4.11 -1.23 4.00
N PHE A 196 3.66 -1.94 5.03
CA PHE A 196 4.33 -3.13 5.56
C PHE A 196 3.79 -4.43 4.99
N GLU A 197 3.08 -4.35 3.86
CA GLU A 197 2.57 -5.50 3.08
C GLU A 197 1.66 -6.44 3.92
N THR A 198 1.13 -5.92 5.02
CA THR A 198 0.22 -6.64 5.92
C THR A 198 -1.20 -6.61 5.36
N LEU A 199 -1.52 -5.54 4.62
CA LEU A 199 -2.79 -5.35 3.95
C LEU A 199 -2.56 -5.64 2.46
N MET A 200 -2.79 -6.88 2.09
CA MET A 200 -2.27 -7.49 0.86
C MET A 200 -2.98 -7.12 -0.44
N GLU A 201 -3.81 -6.09 -0.47
CA GLU A 201 -4.71 -5.79 -1.59
C GLU A 201 -6.06 -6.54 -1.61
N ASP A 202 -6.88 -5.92 -2.42
CA ASP A 202 -8.26 -6.08 -2.77
C ASP A 202 -8.62 -7.50 -3.24
N THR A 203 -9.84 -7.95 -2.94
CA THR A 203 -10.31 -9.26 -3.40
C THR A 203 -10.48 -9.23 -4.93
N SER A 204 -9.43 -9.47 -5.72
CA SER A 204 -9.67 -9.82 -7.11
C SER A 204 -10.52 -11.09 -7.11
N SER A 205 -11.78 -10.88 -7.45
CA SER A 205 -12.76 -11.94 -7.51
C SER A 205 -12.67 -12.44 -8.94
N HIS A 206 -12.12 -13.64 -9.11
CA HIS A 206 -12.09 -14.26 -10.41
C HIS A 206 -13.39 -15.04 -10.58
N VAL A 207 -14.10 -14.75 -11.66
CA VAL A 207 -15.24 -15.54 -12.10
C VAL A 207 -14.78 -16.36 -13.28
N GLU A 208 -14.86 -17.68 -13.17
CA GLU A 208 -14.73 -18.56 -14.32
C GLU A 208 -16.06 -18.75 -15.04
N LEU A 209 -16.02 -18.63 -16.36
CA LEU A 209 -17.14 -18.82 -17.25
C LEU A 209 -16.78 -19.89 -18.28
N THR A 210 -17.65 -20.89 -18.41
CA THR A 210 -17.50 -21.92 -19.44
C THR A 210 -17.85 -21.34 -20.81
N LEU A 211 -17.03 -21.62 -21.82
CA LEU A 211 -17.27 -21.24 -23.20
C LEU A 211 -17.92 -22.38 -24.00
N PRO A 212 -18.73 -22.08 -25.04
CA PRO A 212 -19.10 -20.75 -25.51
C PRO A 212 -20.09 -20.03 -24.58
N LEU A 213 -20.04 -18.70 -24.56
CA LEU A 213 -20.99 -17.91 -23.79
C LEU A 213 -22.38 -17.91 -24.44
N VAL A 214 -23.42 -17.90 -23.61
CA VAL A 214 -24.79 -17.65 -24.05
C VAL A 214 -25.05 -16.15 -23.96
N LYS A 215 -25.53 -15.55 -25.06
CA LYS A 215 -25.81 -14.11 -25.14
C LYS A 215 -26.77 -13.69 -24.02
N GLY A 216 -26.42 -12.63 -23.29
CA GLY A 216 -27.22 -12.11 -22.18
C GLY A 216 -26.38 -11.66 -20.98
N ALA A 217 -27.05 -11.14 -19.95
CA ALA A 217 -26.42 -10.69 -18.72
C ALA A 217 -25.85 -11.88 -17.93
N LEU A 218 -24.58 -11.79 -17.55
CA LEU A 218 -23.89 -12.79 -16.74
C LEU A 218 -24.00 -12.39 -15.27
N LYS A 219 -24.94 -12.99 -14.55
CA LYS A 219 -25.14 -12.67 -13.13
C LYS A 219 -24.19 -13.49 -12.24
N ARG A 220 -23.40 -12.79 -11.44
CA ARG A 220 -22.49 -13.35 -10.44
C ARG A 220 -22.45 -12.41 -9.25
N ARG A 221 -22.38 -12.99 -8.05
CA ARG A 221 -22.32 -12.22 -6.80
C ARG A 221 -21.12 -11.27 -6.81
N GLU A 222 -20.03 -11.70 -7.41
CA GLU A 222 -18.78 -10.96 -7.57
C GLU A 222 -18.98 -9.70 -8.41
N PHE A 223 -19.73 -9.77 -9.51
CA PHE A 223 -19.99 -8.58 -10.34
C PHE A 223 -20.91 -7.59 -9.62
N ASP A 224 -21.97 -8.10 -8.98
CA ASP A 224 -22.91 -7.26 -8.19
C ASP A 224 -22.19 -6.55 -7.03
N THR A 225 -21.30 -7.26 -6.34
CA THR A 225 -20.50 -6.71 -5.21
C THR A 225 -19.62 -5.53 -5.66
N HIS A 226 -19.16 -5.53 -6.91
CA HIS A 226 -18.28 -4.51 -7.47
C HIS A 226 -19.00 -3.55 -8.42
N GLN A 227 -20.34 -3.54 -8.42
CA GLN A 227 -21.17 -2.69 -9.29
C GLN A 227 -20.80 -2.81 -10.78
N LEU A 228 -20.36 -4.01 -11.19
CA LEU A 228 -20.04 -4.32 -12.57
C LEU A 228 -21.24 -4.90 -13.29
N THR A 229 -21.45 -4.46 -14.52
CA THR A 229 -22.35 -5.10 -15.47
C THR A 229 -21.52 -5.90 -16.46
N VAL A 230 -21.78 -7.19 -16.57
CA VAL A 230 -21.06 -8.10 -17.47
C VAL A 230 -22.09 -8.77 -18.38
N THR A 231 -22.00 -8.51 -19.68
CA THR A 231 -22.98 -9.00 -20.68
C THR A 231 -22.26 -9.75 -21.78
N ALA A 232 -22.57 -11.02 -21.98
CA ALA A 232 -22.12 -11.75 -23.15
C ALA A 232 -22.83 -11.19 -24.40
N THR A 233 -22.06 -10.60 -25.32
CA THR A 233 -22.58 -10.04 -26.57
C THR A 233 -22.58 -11.07 -27.70
N SER A 234 -21.70 -12.07 -27.62
CA SER A 234 -21.63 -13.25 -28.50
C SER A 234 -20.98 -14.44 -27.77
N PRO A 235 -20.92 -15.64 -28.39
CA PRO A 235 -20.16 -16.78 -27.87
C PRO A 235 -18.70 -16.51 -27.51
N ALA A 236 -18.09 -15.48 -28.12
CA ALA A 236 -16.68 -15.14 -27.97
C ALA A 236 -16.44 -13.66 -27.65
N SER A 237 -17.43 -12.99 -27.05
CA SER A 237 -17.28 -11.60 -26.63
C SER A 237 -18.17 -11.21 -25.44
N VAL A 238 -17.66 -10.30 -24.62
CA VAL A 238 -18.32 -9.76 -23.43
C VAL A 238 -18.17 -8.24 -23.43
N ALA A 239 -19.25 -7.53 -23.13
CA ALA A 239 -19.21 -6.12 -22.75
C ALA A 239 -19.19 -6.02 -21.23
N VAL A 240 -18.31 -5.16 -20.71
CA VAL A 240 -18.19 -4.88 -19.28
C VAL A 240 -18.37 -3.39 -19.05
N GLY A 241 -19.35 -3.02 -18.22
CA GLY A 241 -19.59 -1.65 -17.78
C GLY A 241 -19.51 -1.51 -16.26
N GLY A 242 -19.42 -0.27 -15.78
CA GLY A 242 -19.28 0.07 -14.36
C GLY A 242 -17.91 0.65 -14.01
N GLU A 243 -17.70 0.97 -12.73
CA GLU A 243 -16.49 1.68 -12.26
C GLU A 243 -15.30 0.75 -11.96
N GLY A 244 -15.49 -0.57 -11.99
CA GLY A 244 -14.43 -1.55 -11.73
C GLY A 244 -13.57 -1.81 -12.97
N LEU A 245 -12.25 -1.95 -12.76
CA LEU A 245 -11.38 -2.48 -13.81
C LEU A 245 -11.53 -4.00 -13.88
N VAL A 246 -11.42 -4.57 -15.08
CA VAL A 246 -11.41 -6.02 -15.25
C VAL A 246 -10.24 -6.44 -16.12
N LYS A 247 -9.74 -7.66 -15.88
CA LYS A 247 -8.83 -8.35 -16.77
C LYS A 247 -9.45 -9.67 -17.19
N LEU A 248 -9.50 -9.91 -18.48
CA LEU A 248 -10.06 -11.14 -19.05
C LEU A 248 -8.93 -12.00 -19.63
N THR A 249 -8.90 -13.28 -19.26
CA THR A 249 -7.93 -14.25 -19.77
C THR A 249 -8.63 -15.56 -20.16
N LEU A 250 -8.12 -16.21 -21.20
CA LEU A 250 -8.57 -17.54 -21.61
C LEU A 250 -7.60 -18.60 -21.06
N SER A 251 -8.13 -19.72 -20.58
CA SER A 251 -7.32 -20.79 -19.99
C SER A 251 -6.36 -21.47 -20.98
N ASP A 252 -6.61 -21.36 -22.29
CA ASP A 252 -5.73 -21.81 -23.36
C ASP A 252 -4.65 -20.78 -23.75
N GLY A 253 -4.62 -19.62 -23.10
CA GLY A 253 -3.68 -18.53 -23.38
C GLY A 253 -3.99 -17.74 -24.66
N ALA A 254 -5.12 -17.99 -25.32
CA ALA A 254 -5.48 -17.23 -26.51
C ALA A 254 -5.71 -15.75 -26.18
N ARG A 255 -5.36 -14.89 -27.15
CA ARG A 255 -5.39 -13.43 -26.95
C ARG A 255 -6.82 -12.91 -26.88
N VAL A 256 -7.11 -12.15 -25.83
CA VAL A 256 -8.31 -11.32 -25.70
C VAL A 256 -7.99 -9.92 -26.22
N LEU A 257 -8.86 -9.40 -27.09
CA LEU A 257 -8.80 -8.04 -27.63
C LEU A 257 -9.74 -7.15 -26.82
N GLU A 258 -9.23 -5.99 -26.40
CA GLU A 258 -9.99 -4.97 -25.66
C GLU A 258 -10.30 -3.79 -26.59
N GLN A 259 -11.56 -3.37 -26.62
CA GLN A 259 -12.02 -2.18 -27.32
C GLN A 259 -12.91 -1.35 -26.39
N ARG A 260 -12.44 -0.15 -26.02
CA ARG A 260 -13.19 0.77 -25.17
C ARG A 260 -14.21 1.56 -25.99
N GLY A 261 -15.41 1.76 -25.47
CA GLY A 261 -16.48 2.52 -26.12
C GLY A 261 -17.47 3.11 -25.13
N GLY A 262 -17.47 4.43 -24.98
CA GLY A 262 -18.36 5.12 -24.04
C GLY A 262 -18.18 4.63 -22.60
N ASP A 263 -19.27 4.21 -21.97
CA ASP A 263 -19.32 3.74 -20.58
C ASP A 263 -19.00 2.23 -20.43
N GLU A 264 -18.68 1.54 -21.53
CA GLU A 264 -18.39 0.10 -21.53
C GLU A 264 -17.08 -0.23 -22.25
N THR A 265 -16.49 -1.37 -21.90
CA THR A 265 -15.35 -1.97 -22.60
C THR A 265 -15.75 -3.33 -23.15
N VAL A 266 -15.55 -3.53 -24.45
CA VAL A 266 -15.85 -4.79 -25.13
C VAL A 266 -14.58 -5.63 -25.25
N TYR A 267 -14.66 -6.85 -24.74
CA TYR A 267 -13.63 -7.87 -24.85
C TYR A 267 -14.05 -8.94 -25.83
N SER A 268 -13.15 -9.33 -26.74
CA SER A 268 -13.43 -10.35 -27.75
C SER A 268 -12.25 -11.26 -28.01
N TRP A 269 -12.51 -12.47 -28.47
CA TRP A 269 -11.47 -13.45 -28.81
C TRP A 269 -11.87 -14.27 -30.04
N LYS A 270 -10.87 -14.92 -30.64
CA LYS A 270 -11.11 -15.90 -31.72
C LYS A 270 -11.65 -17.19 -31.14
N ALA A 271 -12.31 -18.01 -31.98
CA ALA A 271 -12.93 -19.27 -31.58
C ALA A 271 -12.00 -20.09 -30.63
N PRO A 272 -12.38 -20.25 -29.35
CA PRO A 272 -11.51 -20.85 -28.34
C PRO A 272 -11.46 -22.38 -28.52
N ALA A 273 -10.42 -23.02 -27.96
CA ALA A 273 -10.34 -24.47 -27.96
C ALA A 273 -11.52 -25.11 -27.17
N ARG A 274 -11.83 -26.37 -27.47
CA ARG A 274 -12.90 -27.09 -26.77
C ARG A 274 -12.51 -27.27 -25.30
N GLY A 275 -13.36 -26.79 -24.39
CA GLY A 275 -13.11 -26.86 -22.94
C GLY A 275 -12.39 -25.63 -22.36
N THR A 276 -12.07 -24.63 -23.17
CA THR A 276 -11.54 -23.35 -22.68
C THR A 276 -12.55 -22.66 -21.78
N THR A 277 -12.04 -22.05 -20.70
CA THR A 277 -12.79 -21.18 -19.80
C THR A 277 -12.30 -19.76 -19.94
N LEU A 278 -13.20 -18.81 -19.71
CA LEU A 278 -12.87 -17.40 -19.58
C LEU A 278 -12.79 -17.06 -18.09
N SER A 279 -11.64 -16.56 -17.65
CA SER A 279 -11.47 -15.95 -16.34
C SER A 279 -11.74 -14.45 -16.45
N VAL A 280 -12.70 -13.97 -15.67
CA VAL A 280 -12.95 -12.54 -15.47
C VAL A 280 -12.41 -12.17 -14.11
N GLU A 281 -11.23 -11.56 -14.10
CA GLU A 281 -10.62 -11.02 -12.89
C GLU A 281 -11.15 -9.60 -12.67
N VAL A 282 -11.97 -9.43 -11.63
CA VAL A 282 -12.42 -8.11 -11.20
C VAL A 282 -11.29 -7.46 -10.41
N LEU A 283 -10.65 -6.45 -10.99
CA LEU A 283 -9.60 -5.68 -10.35
C LEU A 283 -10.28 -4.64 -9.46
N ASN A 284 -10.38 -4.96 -8.19
CA ASN A 284 -10.78 -3.97 -7.24
C ASN A 284 -9.60 -3.01 -6.98
N GLY A 285 -9.87 -1.70 -7.02
CA GLY A 285 -8.91 -0.71 -6.51
C GLY A 285 -8.08 0.07 -7.53
N GLY A 286 -8.41 0.07 -8.82
CA GLY A 286 -7.77 1.02 -9.74
C GLY A 286 -8.55 2.31 -9.91
N ARG A 287 -8.12 3.39 -9.24
CA ARG A 287 -7.66 4.50 -10.07
C ARG A 287 -6.21 4.20 -10.36
N ALA A 288 -5.93 3.76 -11.59
CA ALA A 288 -4.61 3.98 -12.12
C ALA A 288 -4.36 5.49 -11.99
N CYS A 289 -3.21 5.87 -11.45
CA CYS A 289 -2.68 7.19 -11.70
C CYS A 289 -2.65 7.36 -13.22
N ASP A 290 -3.60 8.10 -13.78
CA ASP A 290 -3.44 8.72 -15.08
C ASP A 290 -2.39 9.81 -14.85
N VAL A 291 -1.15 9.49 -15.20
CA VAL A 291 -0.17 10.49 -15.57
C VAL A 291 0.14 10.17 -17.02
N GLU A 292 -0.18 11.11 -17.90
CA GLU A 292 0.14 11.09 -19.32
C GLU A 292 1.61 10.71 -19.60
#